data_AF-A0A925T8R6-F1
#
_entry.id   AF-A0A925T8R6-F1
#
_cell.length_a   1.000
_cell.length_b   1.000
_cell.length_c   1.000
_cell.angle_alpha   90.00
_cell.angle_beta   90.00
_cell.angle_gamma   90.00
#
_symmetry.space_group_name_H-M   'P 1'
#
loop_
_entity.id
_entity.type
_entity.pdbx_description
1 polymer ?
#
loop_
_entity_poly.entity_id
_entity_poly.type
_entity_poly.pdbx_seq_one_letter_code
_entity_poly.pdbx_strand_id
1 'polypeptide(L)'
;MKRRTAIRQLVYITGGTLLIPACLNREDKATLSLTNISVTGSQEKLVAELAETIIPQTTTPGAKAIGAPLFIWTMLNDCYAKEDQQRFMGGLVAFDKAYSDGNERSFLESDTTQRIAFLTKLSAEKDKKSDIHYFASNARKLTIQAYTNSKYFLTEVEPYELIPGRFKGCVPVQKNNTKKA
;
A
#
# COMPACT_ATOMS: atom_id res chain seq x y z
N MET A 1 28.03 55.49 7.30
CA MET A 1 28.18 54.11 6.77
C MET A 1 27.08 53.11 7.21
N LYS A 2 26.30 53.34 8.27
CA LYS A 2 25.30 52.37 8.78
C LYS A 2 23.99 52.21 7.95
N ARG A 3 23.57 53.23 7.18
CA ARG A 3 22.32 53.18 6.38
C ARG A 3 22.36 52.22 5.19
N ARG A 4 23.49 52.16 4.47
CA ARG A 4 23.64 51.24 3.33
C ARG A 4 23.66 49.78 3.77
N THR A 5 24.25 49.49 4.92
CA THR A 5 24.28 48.16 5.52
C THR A 5 22.89 47.71 5.97
N ALA A 6 22.12 48.59 6.62
CA ALA A 6 20.76 48.30 7.05
C ALA A 6 19.81 48.03 5.86
N ILE A 7 19.92 48.82 4.79
CA ILE A 7 19.13 48.60 3.57
C ILE A 7 19.50 47.27 2.90
N ARG A 8 20.80 46.93 2.87
CA ARG A 8 21.26 45.65 2.30
C ARG A 8 20.75 44.45 3.09
N GLN A 9 20.78 44.53 4.43
CA GLN A 9 20.25 43.50 5.33
C GLN A 9 18.73 43.35 5.21
N LEU A 10 18.00 44.47 5.05
CA LEU A 10 16.55 44.44 4.86
C LEU A 10 16.19 43.73 3.54
N VAL A 11 16.92 44.00 2.45
CA VAL A 11 16.76 43.30 1.16
C VAL A 11 17.04 41.80 1.28
N TYR A 12 18.05 41.38 2.06
CA TYR A 12 18.31 39.95 2.29
C TYR A 12 17.18 39.26 3.08
N ILE A 13 16.62 39.92 4.10
CA ILE A 13 15.54 39.36 4.91
C ILE A 13 14.24 39.25 4.10
N THR A 14 13.86 40.30 3.37
CA THR A 14 12.62 40.31 2.57
C THR A 14 12.73 39.45 1.30
N GLY A 15 13.92 39.37 0.70
CA GLY A 15 14.18 38.48 -0.43
C GLY A 15 14.20 37.00 -0.02
N GLY A 16 14.68 36.70 1.20
CA GLY A 16 14.70 35.34 1.73
C GLY A 16 13.32 34.76 2.03
N THR A 17 12.38 35.57 2.54
CA THR A 17 11.04 35.08 2.91
C THR A 17 10.14 34.72 1.74
N LEU A 18 10.39 35.26 0.53
CA LEU A 18 9.59 34.97 -0.67
C LEU A 18 9.90 33.62 -1.32
N LEU A 19 11.09 33.05 -1.09
CA LEU A 19 11.52 31.79 -1.71
C LEU A 19 11.27 30.55 -0.85
N ILE A 20 11.04 30.71 0.45
CA ILE A 20 10.80 29.62 1.42
C ILE A 20 9.49 28.84 1.16
N PRO A 21 8.35 29.45 0.74
CA PRO A 21 7.10 28.71 0.56
C PRO A 21 7.13 27.69 -0.59
N ALA A 22 8.01 27.88 -1.57
CA ALA A 22 8.10 27.00 -2.75
C ALA A 22 8.72 25.63 -2.43
N CYS A 23 9.54 25.54 -1.38
CA CYS A 23 10.15 24.28 -0.93
C CYS A 23 9.30 23.56 0.13
N LEU A 24 8.52 24.30 0.93
CA LEU A 24 7.67 23.71 1.97
C LEU A 24 6.39 23.06 1.41
N ASN A 25 5.89 23.52 0.26
CA ASN A 25 4.69 23.00 -0.39
C ASN A 25 4.98 22.09 -1.59
N ARG A 26 6.16 21.45 -1.64
CA ARG A 26 6.43 20.45 -2.67
C ARG A 26 5.62 19.20 -2.35
N GLU A 27 4.37 19.18 -2.80
CA GLU A 27 3.56 17.98 -2.81
C GLU A 27 4.31 16.90 -3.59
N ASP A 28 4.71 15.84 -2.91
CA ASP A 28 5.20 14.62 -3.55
C ASP A 28 4.09 14.16 -4.49
N LYS A 29 4.32 14.28 -5.80
CA LYS A 29 3.39 13.75 -6.79
C LYS A 29 3.47 12.22 -6.75
N ALA A 30 2.31 11.57 -6.81
CA ALA A 30 2.28 10.13 -7.02
C ALA A 30 2.96 9.78 -8.35
N THR A 31 3.62 8.62 -8.39
CA THR A 31 4.22 8.06 -9.61
C THR A 31 3.17 7.40 -10.49
N LEU A 32 2.00 7.11 -9.93
CA LEU A 32 0.87 6.45 -10.56
C LEU A 32 0.05 7.43 -11.41
N SER A 33 -0.33 6.99 -12.61
CA SER A 33 -1.31 7.68 -13.46
C SER A 33 -2.64 6.95 -13.39
N LEU A 34 -3.54 7.43 -12.52
CA LEU A 34 -4.87 6.88 -12.29
C LEU A 34 -5.94 7.82 -12.86
N THR A 35 -7.04 7.25 -13.37
CA THR A 35 -8.13 8.00 -14.04
C THR A 35 -9.29 8.35 -13.11
N ASN A 36 -9.62 7.47 -12.17
CA ASN A 36 -10.81 7.58 -11.32
C ASN A 36 -10.49 8.06 -9.90
N ILE A 37 -9.24 7.90 -9.45
CA ILE A 37 -8.79 8.25 -8.10
C ILE A 37 -7.58 9.17 -8.18
N SER A 38 -7.58 10.24 -7.39
CA SER A 38 -6.41 11.10 -7.20
C SER A 38 -5.63 10.63 -5.97
N VAL A 39 -4.34 10.33 -6.15
CA VAL A 39 -3.45 9.82 -5.11
C VAL A 39 -2.26 10.76 -4.96
N THR A 40 -1.91 11.12 -3.73
CA THR A 40 -0.67 11.86 -3.45
C THR A 40 0.51 10.90 -3.30
N GLY A 41 1.74 11.38 -3.47
CA GLY A 41 2.93 10.56 -3.27
C GLY A 41 3.08 10.08 -1.83
N SER A 42 2.58 10.82 -0.84
CA SER A 42 2.53 10.36 0.55
C SER A 42 1.54 9.21 0.74
N GLN A 43 0.35 9.28 0.14
CA GLN A 43 -0.64 8.21 0.16
C GLN A 43 -0.13 6.95 -0.54
N GLU A 44 0.52 7.12 -1.69
CA GLU A 44 1.15 6.02 -2.42
C GLU A 44 2.21 5.31 -1.57
N LYS A 45 3.13 6.07 -0.95
CA LYS A 45 4.14 5.53 -0.03
C LYS A 45 3.50 4.86 1.18
N LEU A 46 2.43 5.42 1.74
CA LEU A 46 1.76 4.86 2.92
C LEU A 46 1.17 3.50 2.61
N VAL A 47 0.45 3.36 1.49
CA VAL A 47 -0.09 2.06 1.06
C VAL A 47 1.03 1.06 0.76
N ALA A 48 2.16 1.52 0.21
CA ALA A 48 3.33 0.66 -0.01
C ALA A 48 3.94 0.13 1.30
N GLU A 49 4.13 1.00 2.31
CA GLU A 49 4.64 0.61 3.62
C GLU A 49 3.63 -0.23 4.41
N LEU A 50 2.33 0.02 4.24
CA LEU A 50 1.26 -0.78 4.82
C LEU A 50 1.27 -2.20 4.24
N ALA A 51 1.32 -2.33 2.91
CA ALA A 51 1.38 -3.63 2.25
C ALA A 51 2.63 -4.42 2.67
N GLU A 52 3.79 -3.75 2.76
CA GLU A 52 5.03 -4.37 3.24
C GLU A 52 4.93 -4.80 4.70
N THR A 53 4.25 -4.02 5.55
CA THR A 53 4.02 -4.43 6.95
C THR A 53 3.15 -5.69 7.03
N ILE A 54 2.19 -5.86 6.11
CA ILE A 54 1.30 -7.03 6.07
C ILE A 54 2.05 -8.29 5.59
N ILE A 55 2.86 -8.17 4.53
CA ILE A 55 3.71 -9.25 4.01
C ILE A 55 5.13 -8.71 3.85
N PRO A 56 5.95 -8.78 4.92
CA PRO A 56 7.29 -8.22 4.90
C PRO A 56 8.26 -9.09 4.09
N GLN A 57 9.21 -8.45 3.43
CA GLN A 57 10.33 -9.15 2.83
C GLN A 57 11.18 -9.84 3.90
N THR A 58 11.49 -11.11 3.65
CA THR A 58 12.37 -11.93 4.50
C THR A 58 13.39 -12.63 3.60
N THR A 59 13.56 -13.96 3.73
CA THR A 59 14.22 -14.78 2.72
C THR A 59 13.39 -14.92 1.45
N THR A 60 12.08 -14.65 1.54
CA THR A 60 11.15 -14.59 0.41
C THR A 60 10.80 -13.15 0.06
N PRO A 61 10.39 -12.85 -1.19
CA PRO A 61 9.95 -11.52 -1.60
C PRO A 61 8.80 -11.01 -0.72
N GLY A 62 8.83 -9.72 -0.35
CA GLY A 62 7.74 -9.03 0.34
C GLY A 62 6.70 -8.45 -0.61
N ALA A 63 5.69 -7.77 -0.06
CA ALA A 63 4.60 -7.16 -0.81
C ALA A 63 5.09 -6.13 -1.85
N LYS A 64 6.05 -5.27 -1.49
CA LYS A 64 6.65 -4.31 -2.42
C LYS A 64 7.41 -5.02 -3.54
N ALA A 65 8.14 -6.08 -3.22
CA ALA A 65 8.96 -6.81 -4.19
C ALA A 65 8.12 -7.50 -5.28
N ILE A 66 6.87 -7.88 -4.98
CA ILE A 66 5.94 -8.47 -5.97
C ILE A 66 5.01 -7.45 -6.61
N GLY A 67 5.17 -6.16 -6.32
CA GLY A 67 4.36 -5.09 -6.90
C GLY A 67 2.94 -4.97 -6.32
N ALA A 68 2.70 -5.47 -5.10
CA ALA A 68 1.40 -5.40 -4.44
C ALA A 68 0.85 -3.96 -4.32
N PRO A 69 1.65 -2.92 -4.01
CA PRO A 69 1.13 -1.56 -3.87
C PRO A 69 0.50 -1.05 -5.17
N LEU A 70 1.16 -1.29 -6.31
CA LEU A 70 0.61 -0.93 -7.61
C LEU A 70 -0.71 -1.68 -7.88
N PHE A 71 -0.74 -2.99 -7.60
CA PHE A 71 -1.95 -3.80 -7.76
C PHE A 71 -3.13 -3.27 -6.94
N ILE A 72 -2.90 -2.86 -5.68
CA ILE A 72 -3.95 -2.29 -4.81
C ILE A 72 -4.57 -1.06 -5.47
N TRP A 73 -3.74 -0.13 -5.93
CA TRP A 73 -4.21 1.10 -6.57
C TRP A 73 -4.94 0.85 -7.88
N THR A 74 -4.42 -0.05 -8.73
CA THR A 74 -5.07 -0.43 -9.99
C THR A 74 -6.44 -1.08 -9.73
N MET A 75 -6.53 -2.01 -8.78
CA MET A 75 -7.80 -2.66 -8.43
C MET A 75 -8.84 -1.66 -7.93
N LEU A 76 -8.43 -0.71 -7.07
CA LEU A 76 -9.33 0.34 -6.60
C LEU A 76 -9.78 1.26 -7.74
N ASN A 77 -8.86 1.64 -8.63
CA ASN A 77 -9.17 2.53 -9.75
C ASN A 77 -10.11 1.89 -10.77
N ASP A 78 -9.87 0.63 -11.12
CA ASP A 78 -10.52 -0.02 -12.27
C ASP A 78 -11.73 -0.87 -11.88
N CYS A 79 -11.77 -1.42 -10.66
CA CYS A 79 -12.75 -2.45 -10.29
C CYS A 79 -13.73 -2.03 -9.19
N TYR A 80 -13.46 -0.95 -8.45
CA TYR A 80 -14.32 -0.53 -7.33
C TYR A 80 -15.30 0.56 -7.75
N ALA A 81 -16.51 0.53 -7.16
CA ALA A 81 -17.50 1.57 -7.36
C ALA A 81 -17.02 2.90 -6.74
N LYS A 82 -17.54 4.03 -7.24
CA LYS A 82 -17.10 5.36 -6.82
C LYS A 82 -17.29 5.59 -5.32
N GLU A 83 -18.37 5.07 -4.76
CA GLU A 83 -18.69 5.15 -3.32
C GLU A 83 -17.64 4.40 -2.50
N ASP A 84 -17.21 3.22 -2.96
CA ASP A 84 -16.18 2.42 -2.32
C ASP A 84 -14.79 3.05 -2.47
N GLN A 85 -14.48 3.68 -3.61
CA GLN A 85 -13.25 4.45 -3.81
C GLN A 85 -13.17 5.61 -2.82
N GLN A 86 -14.26 6.39 -2.69
CA GLN A 86 -14.34 7.50 -1.75
C GLN A 86 -14.20 7.02 -0.30
N ARG A 87 -14.85 5.91 0.05
CA ARG A 87 -14.74 5.31 1.38
C ARG A 87 -13.33 4.82 1.68
N PHE A 88 -12.65 4.21 0.71
CA PHE A 88 -11.27 3.79 0.85
C PHE A 88 -10.34 5.00 1.07
N MET A 89 -10.47 6.05 0.26
CA MET A 89 -9.64 7.26 0.36
C MET A 89 -9.91 8.04 1.64
N GLY A 90 -11.17 8.16 2.06
CA GLY A 90 -11.54 8.75 3.35
C GLY A 90 -10.98 7.95 4.51
N GLY A 91 -11.07 6.62 4.45
CA GLY A 91 -10.47 5.71 5.42
C GLY A 91 -8.95 5.80 5.50
N LEU A 92 -8.26 5.97 4.37
CA LEU A 92 -6.81 6.18 4.30
C LEU A 92 -6.39 7.47 5.03
N VAL A 93 -7.08 8.58 4.77
CA VAL A 93 -6.80 9.86 5.44
C VAL A 93 -7.09 9.75 6.94
N ALA A 94 -8.22 9.14 7.32
CA ALA A 94 -8.57 8.93 8.71
C ALA A 94 -7.59 7.99 9.43
N PHE A 95 -7.07 6.97 8.74
CA PHE A 95 -6.05 6.06 9.26
C PHE A 95 -4.75 6.80 9.57
N ASP A 96 -4.22 7.59 8.63
CA ASP A 96 -2.97 8.32 8.81
C ASP A 96 -3.09 9.35 9.94
N LYS A 97 -4.25 10.01 10.02
CA LYS A 97 -4.59 10.90 11.13
C LYS A 97 -4.66 10.15 12.47
N ALA A 98 -5.41 9.06 12.56
CA ALA A 98 -5.57 8.30 13.80
C ALA A 98 -4.24 7.72 14.29
N TYR A 99 -3.35 7.32 13.36
CA TYR A 99 -1.99 6.93 13.69
C TYR A 99 -1.22 8.11 14.29
N SER A 100 -1.21 9.24 13.61
CA SER A 100 -0.45 10.44 14.01
C SER A 100 -0.97 11.08 15.30
N ASP A 101 -2.28 11.03 15.56
CA ASP A 101 -2.86 11.55 16.81
C ASP A 101 -2.47 10.68 18.03
N GLY A 102 -2.16 9.39 17.81
CA GLY A 102 -1.78 8.43 18.84
C GLY A 102 -0.27 8.21 19.00
N ASN A 103 0.57 8.79 18.12
CA ASN A 103 2.01 8.56 18.07
C ASN A 103 2.76 9.87 17.79
N GLU A 104 4.03 9.95 18.18
CA GLU A 104 4.86 11.14 17.96
C GLU A 104 5.31 11.32 16.50
N ARG A 105 5.17 10.27 15.67
CA ARG A 105 5.65 10.22 14.29
C ARG A 105 4.53 9.82 13.34
N SER A 106 4.65 10.22 12.09
CA SER A 106 3.76 9.73 11.02
C SER A 106 3.93 8.23 10.79
N PHE A 107 2.96 7.59 10.12
CA PHE A 107 3.05 6.17 9.79
C PHE A 107 4.27 5.85 8.89
N LEU A 108 4.66 6.81 8.03
CA LEU A 108 5.80 6.66 7.14
C LEU A 108 7.15 6.72 7.88
N GLU A 109 7.22 7.47 8.98
CA GLU A 109 8.43 7.66 9.78
C GLU A 109 8.55 6.66 10.95
N SER A 110 7.52 5.86 11.19
CA SER A 110 7.52 4.85 12.23
C SER A 110 8.26 3.58 11.81
N ASP A 111 8.78 2.87 12.81
CA ASP A 111 9.40 1.57 12.59
C ASP A 111 8.35 0.45 12.42
N THR A 112 8.81 -0.70 11.93
CA THR A 112 7.95 -1.87 11.68
C THR A 112 7.20 -2.34 12.93
N THR A 113 7.82 -2.29 14.11
CA THR A 113 7.21 -2.74 15.36
C THR A 113 6.03 -1.85 15.73
N GLN A 114 6.19 -0.53 15.61
CA GLN A 114 5.13 0.45 15.86
C GLN A 114 3.95 0.27 14.89
N ARG A 115 4.25 0.07 13.60
CA ARG A 115 3.21 -0.19 12.58
C ARG A 115 2.42 -1.46 12.88
N ILE A 116 3.12 -2.56 13.22
CA ILE A 116 2.48 -3.83 13.59
C ILE A 116 1.60 -3.66 14.82
N ALA A 117 2.08 -2.96 15.85
CA ALA A 117 1.33 -2.73 17.08
C ALA A 117 0.02 -1.98 16.80
N PHE A 118 0.08 -0.92 15.98
CA PHE A 118 -1.10 -0.17 15.57
C PHE A 118 -2.10 -1.00 14.77
N LEU A 119 -1.62 -1.72 13.74
CA LEU A 119 -2.47 -2.58 12.92
C LEU A 119 -3.11 -3.71 13.73
N THR A 120 -2.38 -4.26 14.70
CA THR A 120 -2.87 -5.29 15.61
C THR A 120 -3.99 -4.74 16.48
N LYS A 121 -3.80 -3.55 17.08
CA LYS A 121 -4.83 -2.86 17.86
C LYS A 121 -6.07 -2.60 17.02
N LEU A 122 -5.91 -2.03 15.82
CA LEU A 122 -7.01 -1.75 14.89
C LEU A 122 -7.79 -3.03 14.53
N SER A 123 -7.08 -4.14 14.33
CA SER A 123 -7.72 -5.43 14.00
C SER A 123 -8.53 -6.04 15.15
N ALA A 124 -8.22 -5.66 16.39
CA ALA A 124 -8.89 -6.14 17.60
C ALA A 124 -10.12 -5.29 17.98
N GLU A 125 -10.34 -4.15 17.32
CA GLU A 125 -11.50 -3.30 17.57
C GLU A 125 -12.81 -4.00 17.21
N LYS A 126 -13.83 -3.81 18.06
CA LYS A 126 -15.16 -4.42 17.89
C LYS A 126 -15.97 -3.72 16.80
N ASP A 127 -15.77 -2.42 16.63
CA ASP A 127 -16.45 -1.64 15.60
C ASP A 127 -15.72 -1.75 14.26
N LYS A 128 -16.21 -2.65 13.42
CA LYS A 128 -15.66 -2.88 12.08
C LYS A 128 -16.32 -2.03 10.99
N LYS A 129 -17.23 -1.12 11.36
CA LYS A 129 -17.98 -0.30 10.39
C LYS A 129 -17.26 1.00 10.02
N SER A 130 -16.26 1.41 10.80
CA SER A 130 -15.48 2.62 10.54
C SER A 130 -14.79 2.59 9.18
N ASP A 131 -14.61 3.75 8.56
CA ASP A 131 -13.92 3.86 7.27
C ASP A 131 -12.43 3.52 7.40
N ILE A 132 -11.83 3.74 8.57
CA ILE A 132 -10.47 3.27 8.89
C ILE A 132 -10.39 1.74 8.78
N HIS A 133 -11.36 1.03 9.36
CA HIS A 133 -11.42 -0.43 9.26
C HIS A 133 -11.70 -0.86 7.80
N TYR A 134 -12.56 -0.16 7.07
CA TYR A 134 -12.80 -0.44 5.64
C TYR A 134 -11.51 -0.32 4.82
N PHE A 135 -10.75 0.75 5.00
CA PHE A 135 -9.45 0.96 4.36
C PHE A 135 -8.47 -0.15 4.72
N ALA A 136 -8.20 -0.38 6.01
CA ALA A 136 -7.19 -1.32 6.46
C ALA A 136 -7.52 -2.77 6.06
N SER A 137 -8.79 -3.16 6.12
CA SER A 137 -9.23 -4.50 5.73
C SER A 137 -9.15 -4.73 4.22
N ASN A 138 -9.54 -3.75 3.40
CA ASN A 138 -9.41 -3.85 1.94
C ASN A 138 -7.96 -3.82 1.50
N ALA A 139 -7.12 -2.94 2.07
CA ALA A 139 -5.69 -2.91 1.80
C ALA A 139 -5.04 -4.26 2.12
N ARG A 140 -5.39 -4.86 3.27
CA ARG A 140 -4.93 -6.21 3.64
C ARG A 140 -5.41 -7.27 2.66
N LYS A 141 -6.71 -7.28 2.34
CA LYS A 141 -7.30 -8.25 1.39
C LYS A 141 -6.62 -8.18 0.03
N LEU A 142 -6.45 -6.98 -0.52
CA LEU A 142 -5.81 -6.75 -1.81
C LEU A 142 -4.31 -7.08 -1.78
N THR A 143 -3.63 -6.82 -0.66
CA THR A 143 -2.22 -7.24 -0.48
C THR A 143 -2.08 -8.77 -0.54
N ILE A 144 -2.93 -9.50 0.19
CA ILE A 144 -2.95 -10.96 0.17
C ILE A 144 -3.27 -11.46 -1.24
N GLN A 145 -4.29 -10.89 -1.88
CA GLN A 145 -4.68 -11.26 -3.24
C GLN A 145 -3.54 -11.00 -4.24
N ALA A 146 -2.85 -9.87 -4.16
CA ALA A 146 -1.70 -9.56 -5.02
C ALA A 146 -0.60 -10.60 -4.83
N TYR A 147 -0.31 -10.96 -3.58
CA TYR A 147 0.74 -11.92 -3.25
C TYR A 147 0.41 -13.33 -3.75
N THR A 148 -0.80 -13.85 -3.47
CA THR A 148 -1.20 -15.21 -3.86
C THR A 148 -1.37 -15.37 -5.37
N ASN A 149 -1.62 -14.29 -6.10
CA ASN A 149 -1.68 -14.29 -7.58
C ASN A 149 -0.36 -13.85 -8.22
N SER A 150 0.69 -13.61 -7.43
CA SER A 150 1.99 -13.20 -7.96
C SER A 150 2.69 -14.35 -8.67
N LYS A 151 3.57 -14.01 -9.62
CA LYS A 151 4.45 -15.00 -10.27
C LYS A 151 5.20 -15.83 -9.23
N TYR A 152 5.78 -15.18 -8.22
CA TYR A 152 6.55 -15.87 -7.17
C TYR A 152 5.70 -16.94 -6.47
N PHE A 153 4.51 -16.58 -6.01
CA PHE A 153 3.65 -17.52 -5.29
C PHE A 153 3.23 -18.70 -6.16
N LEU A 154 2.80 -18.44 -7.39
CA LEU A 154 2.30 -19.46 -8.32
C LEU A 154 3.39 -20.32 -8.99
N THR A 155 4.67 -20.06 -8.71
CA THR A 155 5.79 -20.85 -9.25
C THR A 155 6.63 -21.51 -8.16
N GLU A 156 6.82 -20.84 -7.01
CA GLU A 156 7.70 -21.30 -5.94
C GLU A 156 6.95 -21.81 -4.70
N VAL A 157 5.78 -21.24 -4.38
CA VAL A 157 5.03 -21.57 -3.14
C VAL A 157 3.94 -22.60 -3.41
N GLU A 158 3.07 -22.32 -4.37
CA GLU A 158 2.00 -23.21 -4.82
C GLU A 158 2.06 -23.28 -6.35
N PRO A 159 2.90 -24.17 -6.90
CA PRO A 159 3.10 -24.28 -8.35
C PRO A 159 1.79 -24.55 -9.07
N TYR A 160 1.26 -23.53 -9.73
CA TYR A 160 -0.04 -23.58 -10.37
C TYR A 160 0.08 -24.10 -11.80
N GLU A 161 -0.76 -25.07 -12.17
CA GLU A 161 -0.90 -25.56 -13.54
C GLU A 161 -2.18 -24.98 -14.16
N LEU A 162 -2.01 -24.10 -15.17
CA LEU A 162 -3.11 -23.47 -15.90
C LEU A 162 -4.05 -24.50 -16.52
N ILE A 163 -5.36 -24.26 -16.42
CA ILE A 163 -6.40 -25.11 -17.02
C ILE A 163 -6.66 -24.69 -18.47
N PRO A 164 -6.76 -25.63 -19.43
CA PRO A 164 -6.56 -27.08 -19.26
C PRO A 164 -5.09 -27.42 -19.01
N GLY A 165 -4.86 -28.31 -18.04
CA GLY A 165 -3.51 -28.78 -17.69
C GLY A 165 -2.82 -29.46 -18.87
N ARG A 166 -1.53 -29.78 -18.70
CA ARG A 166 -0.73 -30.38 -19.77
C ARG A 166 -1.41 -31.63 -20.35
N PHE A 167 -1.53 -31.68 -21.68
CA PHE A 167 -2.02 -32.86 -22.37
C PHE A 167 -1.05 -34.03 -22.16
N LYS A 168 -1.53 -35.09 -21.49
CA LYS A 168 -0.78 -36.33 -21.29
C LYS A 168 -1.32 -37.39 -22.24
N GLY A 169 -0.74 -37.48 -23.44
CA GLY A 169 -1.20 -38.40 -24.51
C GLY A 169 -1.02 -39.88 -24.19
N CYS A 170 -0.07 -40.23 -23.32
CA CYS A 170 0.10 -41.58 -22.80
C CYS A 170 0.16 -41.53 -21.26
N VAL A 171 -0.78 -42.20 -20.61
CA VAL A 171 -0.78 -42.39 -19.16
C VAL A 171 -0.87 -43.89 -18.85
N PRO A 172 -0.13 -44.40 -17.86
CA PRO A 172 -0.21 -45.81 -17.49
C PRO A 172 -1.62 -46.13 -17.02
N VAL A 173 -2.22 -47.18 -17.58
CA VAL A 173 -3.54 -47.67 -17.15
C VAL A 173 -3.39 -48.28 -15.75
N GLN A 174 -4.07 -47.68 -14.77
CA GLN A 174 -4.17 -48.25 -13.43
C GLN A 174 -4.92 -49.58 -13.54
N LYS A 175 -4.27 -50.70 -13.19
CA LYS A 175 -4.94 -52.01 -13.09
C LYS A 175 -5.95 -51.95 -11.94
N ASN A 176 -7.24 -51.88 -12.27
CA ASN A 176 -8.29 -52.07 -11.28
C ASN A 176 -8.16 -53.48 -10.68
N ASN A 177 -7.87 -53.57 -9.39
CA ASN A 177 -8.04 -54.80 -8.62
C ASN A 177 -9.55 -55.05 -8.42
N THR A 178 -10.24 -55.45 -9.48
CA THR A 178 -11.55 -56.09 -9.33
C THR A 178 -11.32 -57.40 -8.60
N LYS A 179 -11.62 -57.44 -7.30
CA LYS A 179 -11.86 -58.69 -6.58
C LYS A 179 -12.94 -59.42 -7.37
N LYS A 180 -12.59 -60.52 -8.02
CA LYS A 180 -13.56 -61.49 -8.53
C LYS A 180 -14.39 -61.94 -7.32
N ALA A 181 -15.71 -61.78 -7.43
CA ALA A 181 -16.69 -62.39 -6.53
C ALA A 181 -16.63 -63.92 -6.66
#